data_AF-A0A9E6E059-F1
#
_entry.id   AF-A0A9E6E059-F1
#
_cell.length_a   1.000
_cell.length_b   1.000
_cell.length_c   1.000
_cell.angle_alpha   90.00
_cell.angle_beta   90.00
_cell.angle_gamma   90.00
#
_symmetry.space_group_name_H-M   'P 1'
#
loop_
_entity.id
_entity.type
_entity.pdbx_description
1 polymer ?
#
loop_
_entity_poly.entity_id
_entity_poly.type
_entity_poly.pdbx_seq_one_letter_code
_entity_poly.pdbx_strand_id
1 'polypeptide(L)' 'QVRGPIPLPTRKERYTILTSPHVNKDARDQYELRTHKRLVDIVEPTEKTVDALMRLDLAAGVDVQISLG' A
#
# COMPACT_ATOMS: atom_id res chain seq x y z
N GLN A 1 -2.17 -7.89 -23.05
CA GLN A 1 -0.93 -7.09 -22.83
C GLN A 1 -0.92 -6.54 -21.40
N VAL A 2 0.22 -6.58 -20.69
CA VAL A 2 0.33 -6.07 -19.29
C VAL A 2 0.94 -4.67 -19.30
N ARG A 3 0.24 -3.71 -18.70
CA ARG A 3 0.80 -2.40 -18.36
C ARG A 3 1.37 -2.51 -16.94
N GLY A 4 2.68 -2.29 -16.86
CA GLY A 4 3.51 -2.59 -15.69
C GLY A 4 3.10 -1.82 -14.43
N PRO A 5 3.73 -2.12 -13.28
CA PRO A 5 3.30 -1.58 -12.00
C PRO A 5 3.50 -0.05 -11.96
N ILE A 6 2.42 0.68 -12.19
CA ILE A 6 2.38 2.14 -12.14
C ILE A 6 2.43 2.54 -10.65
N PRO A 7 3.43 3.31 -10.22
CA PRO A 7 3.49 3.79 -8.85
C PRO A 7 2.43 4.88 -8.66
N LEU A 8 1.48 4.63 -7.77
CA LEU A 8 0.53 5.64 -7.35
C LEU A 8 1.14 6.49 -6.23
N PRO A 9 0.68 7.75 -6.06
CA PRO A 9 1.16 8.61 -5.00
C PRO A 9 1.09 7.94 -3.62
N THR A 10 2.21 7.95 -2.91
CA THR A 10 2.30 7.38 -1.56
C THR A 10 1.54 8.27 -0.60
N ARG A 11 0.58 7.71 0.15
CA ARG A 11 -0.06 8.42 1.25
C ARG A 11 0.90 8.42 2.43
N LYS A 12 1.21 9.61 2.94
CA LYS A 12 2.12 9.82 4.08
C LYS A 12 1.32 10.40 5.23
N GLU A 13 1.08 9.60 6.25
CA GLU A 13 0.39 10.01 7.46
C GLU A 13 1.42 10.29 8.55
N ARG A 14 1.46 11.54 9.04
CA ARG A 14 2.42 11.98 10.05
C ARG A 14 1.70 12.20 11.36
N TYR A 15 2.18 11.54 12.40
CA TYR A 15 1.67 11.65 13.76
C TYR A 15 2.73 12.28 14.63
N THR A 16 2.33 13.27 15.44
CA THR A 16 3.22 13.88 16.43
C THR A 16 2.60 13.66 17.80
N ILE A 17 3.33 12.98 18.67
CA ILE A 17 2.85 12.58 20.00
C ILE A 17 3.75 13.23 21.05
N LEU A 18 3.18 13.58 22.21
CA LEU A 18 3.97 14.01 23.35
C LEU A 18 4.55 12.79 24.05
N THR A 19 5.87 12.77 24.22
CA THR A 19 6.57 11.68 24.91
C THR A 19 6.52 11.87 26.43
N SER A 20 6.42 13.12 26.90
CA SER A 20 6.35 13.43 28.33
C SER A 20 4.92 13.33 28.86
N PRO A 21 4.69 12.65 30.00
CA PRO A 21 3.37 12.58 30.62
C PRO A 21 2.96 13.91 31.29
N HIS A 22 3.90 14.80 31.60
CA HIS A 22 3.60 16.09 32.24
C HIS A 22 4.54 17.21 31.79
N VAL A 23 4.00 18.45 31.71
CA VAL A 23 4.65 19.76 31.51
C VAL A 23 5.45 19.97 30.21
N ASN A 24 6.25 19.00 29.75
CA ASN A 24 7.20 19.20 28.65
C ASN A 24 6.52 19.12 27.28
N LYS A 25 6.08 20.27 26.74
CA LYS A 25 5.39 20.39 25.44
C LYS A 25 6.32 20.24 24.21
N ASP A 26 7.61 20.45 24.42
CA ASP A 26 8.64 20.39 23.36
C ASP A 26 9.17 18.96 23.18
N ALA A 27 8.93 18.07 24.15
CA ALA A 27 9.20 16.64 24.02
C ALA A 27 8.15 16.00 23.09
N ARG A 28 8.44 15.99 21.78
CA ARG A 28 7.58 15.43 20.73
C ARG A 28 8.30 14.38 19.92
N ASP A 29 7.64 13.23 19.77
CA ASP A 29 8.06 12.20 18.81
C ASP A 29 7.25 12.32 17.52
N GLN A 30 7.94 12.14 16.39
CA GLN A 30 7.33 12.13 15.06
C GLN A 30 7.35 10.72 14.50
N TYR A 31 6.16 10.20 14.23
CA TYR A 31 5.97 8.91 13.57
C TYR A 31 5.35 9.14 12.19
N GLU A 32 5.68 8.28 11.22
CA GLU A 32 5.12 8.33 9.87
C GLU A 32 4.66 6.94 9.45
N LEU A 33 3.42 6.83 8.96
CA LEU A 33 2.93 5.67 8.26
C LEU A 33 2.91 5.98 6.75
N ARG A 34 3.59 5.15 5.95
CA ARG A 34 3.65 5.28 4.50
C ARG A 34 2.88 4.15 3.83
N THR A 35 1.78 4.49 3.17
CA THR A 35 1.03 3.52 2.36
C THR A 35 1.46 3.66 0.90
N HIS A 36 2.14 2.64 0.38
CA HIS A 36 2.56 2.55 -1.01
C HIS A 36 1.48 1.83 -1.83
N LYS A 37 1.01 2.47 -2.90
CA LYS A 37 0.04 1.88 -3.83
C LYS A 37 0.70 1.67 -5.18
N ARG A 38 0.46 0.50 -5.78
CA ARG A 38 0.92 0.16 -7.14
C ARG A 38 -0.28 -0.37 -7.92
N LEU A 39 -0.40 0.01 -9.18
CA LEU A 39 -1.46 -0.44 -10.07
C LEU A 39 -0.85 -1.25 -11.21
N VAL A 40 -1.37 -2.45 -11.43
CA VAL A 40 -1.06 -3.28 -12.60
C VAL A 40 -2.33 -3.37 -13.41
N ASP A 41 -2.23 -3.05 -14.70
CA ASP A 41 -3.37 -3.05 -15.61
C ASP A 41 -3.19 -4.12 -16.69
N ILE A 42 -4.22 -4.96 -16.87
CA ILE A 42 -4.22 -6.11 -17.78
C ILE A 42 -5.30 -5.88 -18.82
N VAL A 43 -4.89 -5.47 -20.02
CA VAL A 43 -5.80 -5.04 -21.10
C VAL A 43 -6.62 -6.20 -21.68
N GLU A 44 -6.12 -7.42 -21.60
CA GLU A 44 -6.79 -8.64 -22.07
C GLU A 44 -6.54 -9.77 -21.06
N PRO A 45 -7.44 -9.98 -20.09
CA PRO A 45 -7.32 -11.08 -19.16
C PRO A 45 -7.70 -12.40 -19.84
N THR A 46 -6.79 -13.39 -19.82
CA THR A 46 -7.15 -14.79 -20.13
C THR A 46 -7.61 -15.50 -18.86
N GLU A 47 -8.50 -16.49 -18.97
CA GLU A 47 -8.99 -17.25 -17.79
C GLU A 47 -7.83 -17.87 -16.99
N LYS A 48 -6.80 -18.36 -17.69
CA LYS A 48 -5.57 -18.89 -17.08
C LYS A 48 -4.81 -17.86 -16.25
N THR A 49 -4.81 -16.59 -16.67
CA THR A 49 -4.12 -15.52 -15.94
C THR A 49 -4.88 -15.05 -14.70
N VAL A 50 -6.22 -15.10 -14.70
CA VAL A 50 -7.01 -14.78 -13.50
C VAL A 50 -6.78 -15.84 -12.41
N ASP A 51 -6.82 -17.10 -12.81
CA ASP A 51 -6.54 -18.26 -11.95
C ASP A 51 -5.12 -18.25 -11.35
N ALA A 52 -4.14 -17.77 -12.11
CA ALA A 52 -2.76 -17.65 -11.66
C ALA A 52 -2.57 -16.50 -10.65
N LEU A 53 -3.32 -15.41 -10.78
CA LEU A 53 -3.25 -14.27 -9.86
C LEU A 53 -3.88 -14.57 -8.50
N MET A 54 -4.94 -15.39 -8.46
CA MET A 54 -5.57 -15.81 -7.21
C MET A 54 -4.75 -16.85 -6.43
N ARG A 55 -3.92 -17.64 -7.13
CA ARG A 55 -3.02 -18.64 -6.53
C ARG A 55 -1.63 -18.09 -6.18
N LEU A 56 -1.39 -16.82 -6.43
CA LEU A 56 -0.07 -16.24 -6.21
C LEU A 56 0.19 -16.05 -4.72
N ASP A 57 1.27 -16.65 -4.20
CA ASP A 57 1.72 -16.44 -2.83
C ASP A 57 2.30 -15.03 -2.68
N LEU A 58 1.49 -14.12 -2.15
CA LEU A 58 1.91 -12.78 -1.78
C LEU A 58 2.60 -12.79 -0.41
N ALA A 59 3.65 -11.98 -0.27
CA ALA A 59 4.31 -11.82 1.02
C ALA A 59 3.35 -11.23 2.06
N ALA A 60 3.47 -11.69 3.31
CA ALA A 60 2.67 -11.16 4.42
C ALA A 60 2.82 -9.62 4.51
N GLY A 61 1.69 -8.91 4.54
CA GLY A 61 1.65 -7.45 4.63
C GLY A 61 1.43 -6.71 3.29
N VAL A 62 1.24 -7.42 2.18
CA VAL A 62 0.77 -6.85 0.91
C VAL A 62 -0.72 -7.11 0.77
N ASP A 63 -1.52 -6.05 0.64
CA ASP A 63 -2.94 -6.14 0.32
C ASP A 63 -3.16 -5.94 -1.19
N VAL A 64 -4.01 -6.77 -1.79
CA VAL A 64 -4.28 -6.77 -3.23
C VAL A 64 -5.78 -6.67 -3.46
N GLN A 65 -6.19 -5.63 -4.19
CA GLN A 65 -7.57 -5.44 -4.63
C GLN A 65 -7.66 -5.70 -6.13
N ILE A 66 -8.51 -6.65 -6.53
CA ILE A 66 -8.80 -6.95 -7.93
C ILE A 66 -10.16 -6.35 -8.27
N SER A 67 -10.22 -5.53 -9.32
CA SER A 67 -11.46 -4.99 -9.88
C SER A 67 -11.56 -5.44 -11.34
N LEU A 68 -12.65 -6.11 -11.70
CA LEU A 68 -13.00 -6.35 -13.10
C LEU A 68 -13.99 -5.26 -13.52
N GLY A 69 -13.65 -4.54 -14.58
CA GLY A 69 -14.50 -3.55 -15.24
C GLY A 69 -14.97 -4.06 -16.58
#